data_AF-A0A165S1S3-F1
#
_entry.id   AF-A0A165S1S3-F1
#
_cell.length_a   1.000
_cell.length_b   1.000
_cell.length_c   1.000
_cell.angle_alpha   90.00
_cell.angle_beta   90.00
_cell.angle_gamma   90.00
#
_symmetry.space_group_name_H-M   'P 1'
#
loop_
_entity.id
_entity.type
_entity.pdbx_description
1 polymer ?
#
loop_
_entity_poly.entity_id
_entity_poly.type
_entity_poly.pdbx_seq_one_letter_code
_entity_poly.pdbx_strand_id
1 'polypeptide(L)'
;MCILGDIRSKATSEHAVTVEATNANSPQVEPLRRRPPTIAELVERAQDPPWDPTKSLRHWLRTAEKARKDGNRHAEHQNHGSAFVEYARAALIIFEKLPTHQEYPTLLRVDQRQNLELNGQDILQSLSQLKPILKDEYKQWLATRSTAADRSRPSKNERSVDRKRNAR
;
A
#
# COMPACT_ATOMS: atom_id res chain seq x y z
N MET A 1 -14.39 -60.65 -6.13
CA MET A 1 -13.95 -61.29 -7.39
C MET A 1 -13.90 -60.17 -8.42
N CYS A 2 -12.77 -59.51 -8.68
CA CYS A 2 -11.62 -59.93 -9.54
C CYS A 2 -12.15 -60.46 -10.88
N ILE A 3 -11.83 -59.90 -12.06
CA ILE A 3 -10.53 -59.98 -12.77
C ILE A 3 -10.51 -58.82 -13.82
N LEU A 4 -9.56 -57.88 -13.78
CA LEU A 4 -8.24 -57.91 -14.44
C LEU A 4 -8.34 -57.65 -15.95
N GLY A 5 -7.84 -56.48 -16.36
CA GLY A 5 -7.60 -56.10 -17.76
C GLY A 5 -6.36 -55.21 -17.77
N ASP A 6 -5.21 -55.86 -17.75
CA ASP A 6 -3.88 -55.27 -17.73
C ASP A 6 -3.25 -55.44 -19.13
N ILE A 7 -2.11 -54.77 -19.33
CA ILE A 7 -1.00 -55.12 -20.25
C ILE A 7 -0.81 -54.30 -21.56
N ARG A 8 0.22 -53.43 -21.46
CA ARG A 8 1.32 -53.03 -22.38
C ARG A 8 1.05 -52.09 -23.56
N SER A 9 1.69 -50.92 -23.63
CA SER A 9 3.14 -50.55 -23.72
C SER A 9 3.67 -50.46 -25.16
N LYS A 10 4.06 -49.25 -25.56
CA LYS A 10 5.38 -48.80 -26.10
C LYS A 10 5.24 -47.30 -26.44
N ALA A 11 6.02 -46.38 -25.85
CA ALA A 11 7.39 -45.95 -26.23
C ALA A 11 7.43 -45.56 -27.73
N THR A 12 7.83 -44.37 -28.20
CA THR A 12 8.85 -43.37 -27.80
C THR A 12 8.77 -42.21 -28.81
N SER A 13 9.15 -40.98 -28.43
CA SER A 13 9.69 -39.86 -29.26
C SER A 13 9.21 -38.54 -28.64
N GLU A 14 9.93 -37.98 -27.67
CA GLU A 14 11.03 -37.04 -27.90
C GLU A 14 10.65 -35.90 -28.85
N HIS A 15 10.15 -34.81 -28.29
CA HIS A 15 10.49 -33.46 -28.73
C HIS A 15 10.65 -32.60 -27.49
N ALA A 16 11.92 -32.35 -27.16
CA ALA A 16 12.36 -31.36 -26.21
C ALA A 16 11.96 -29.97 -26.71
N VAL A 17 11.06 -29.31 -25.99
CA VAL A 17 11.01 -27.85 -25.97
C VAL A 17 11.72 -27.43 -24.69
N THR A 18 13.00 -27.15 -24.86
CA THR A 18 13.83 -26.44 -23.89
C THR A 18 13.28 -25.02 -23.76
N VAL A 19 12.34 -24.82 -22.85
CA VAL A 19 12.15 -23.49 -22.28
C VAL A 19 13.25 -23.31 -21.25
N GLU A 20 14.33 -22.71 -21.73
CA GLU A 20 15.35 -22.07 -20.91
C GLU A 20 14.63 -21.10 -19.98
N ALA A 21 14.32 -21.55 -18.76
CA ALA A 21 14.06 -20.70 -17.63
C ALA A 21 15.40 -20.01 -17.32
N THR A 22 15.67 -18.97 -18.11
CA THR A 22 16.72 -18.01 -17.86
C THR A 22 16.58 -17.56 -16.43
N ASN A 23 17.63 -17.88 -15.70
CA ASN A 23 17.99 -17.44 -14.39
C ASN A 23 17.89 -15.90 -14.31
N ALA A 24 16.67 -15.39 -14.15
CA ALA A 24 16.44 -14.05 -13.69
C ALA A 24 16.66 -14.08 -12.18
N ASN A 25 17.93 -13.96 -11.83
CA ASN A 25 18.42 -13.29 -10.64
C ASN A 25 17.65 -11.96 -10.49
N SER A 26 16.41 -12.04 -10.02
CA SER A 26 15.69 -10.90 -9.49
C SER A 26 16.51 -10.48 -8.29
N PRO A 27 17.06 -9.25 -8.26
CA PRO A 27 17.64 -8.75 -7.04
C PRO A 27 16.50 -8.79 -6.03
N GLN A 28 16.57 -9.78 -5.13
CA GLN A 28 15.89 -9.77 -3.86
C GLN A 28 16.42 -8.49 -3.22
N VAL A 29 15.71 -7.39 -3.45
CA VAL A 29 15.88 -6.17 -2.68
C VAL A 29 15.43 -6.61 -1.30
N GLU A 30 16.39 -7.12 -0.52
CA GLU A 30 16.36 -7.13 0.94
C GLU A 30 15.48 -5.97 1.38
N PRO A 31 14.48 -6.16 2.27
CA PRO A 31 13.68 -5.06 2.76
C PRO A 31 14.58 -4.16 3.62
N LEU A 32 15.44 -3.38 2.95
CA LEU A 32 15.93 -2.09 3.36
C LEU A 32 14.70 -1.42 3.92
N ARG A 33 14.62 -1.30 5.25
CA ARG A 33 13.48 -0.76 6.00
C ARG A 33 12.95 0.47 5.28
N ARG A 34 12.01 0.27 4.35
CA ARG A 34 11.64 1.31 3.38
C ARG A 34 10.98 2.38 4.22
N ARG A 35 11.36 3.64 3.97
CA ARG A 35 10.77 4.80 4.66
C ARG A 35 9.24 4.64 4.63
N PRO A 36 8.55 4.65 5.78
CA PRO A 36 7.09 4.65 5.77
C PRO A 36 6.61 5.86 4.97
N PRO A 37 5.63 5.67 4.07
CA PRO A 37 5.16 6.72 3.18
C PRO A 37 4.59 7.89 3.99
N THR A 38 4.81 9.10 3.51
CA THR A 38 4.23 10.29 4.17
C THR A 38 2.77 10.47 3.79
N ILE A 39 2.00 11.20 4.61
CA ILE A 39 0.59 11.49 4.31
C ILE A 39 0.45 12.16 2.93
N ALA A 40 1.35 13.07 2.56
CA ALA A 40 1.31 13.73 1.26
C ALA A 40 1.45 12.72 0.11
N GLU A 41 2.41 11.79 0.20
CA GLU A 41 2.60 10.72 -0.79
C GLU A 41 1.38 9.79 -0.87
N LEU A 42 0.71 9.52 0.25
CA LEU A 42 -0.50 8.70 0.28
C LEU A 42 -1.70 9.42 -0.35
N VAL A 43 -1.82 10.73 -0.14
CA VAL A 43 -2.86 11.55 -0.79
C VAL A 43 -2.67 11.58 -2.30
N GLU A 44 -1.43 11.72 -2.78
CA GLU A 44 -1.11 11.68 -4.21
C GLU A 44 -1.55 10.34 -4.82
N ARG A 45 -1.21 9.21 -4.18
CA ARG A 45 -1.64 7.87 -4.63
C ARG A 45 -3.16 7.69 -4.66
N ALA A 46 -3.90 8.40 -3.81
CA ALA A 46 -5.35 8.30 -3.79
C ALA A 46 -6.02 8.92 -5.02
N GLN A 47 -5.31 9.79 -5.76
CA GLN A 47 -5.82 10.46 -6.96
C GLN A 47 -5.77 9.57 -8.21
N ASP A 48 -4.98 8.50 -8.21
CA ASP A 48 -4.80 7.60 -9.36
C ASP A 48 -5.62 6.31 -9.21
N PRO A 49 -6.50 5.88 -10.14
CA PRO A 49 -6.64 6.40 -11.50
C PRO A 49 -7.45 7.70 -11.62
N PRO A 50 -7.18 8.50 -12.66
CA PRO A 50 -7.82 9.78 -12.87
C PRO A 50 -9.33 9.64 -13.11
N TRP A 51 -10.07 10.62 -12.60
CA TRP A 51 -11.50 10.76 -12.86
C TRP A 51 -11.76 10.94 -14.35
N ASP A 52 -12.71 10.15 -14.87
CA ASP A 52 -13.16 10.18 -16.26
C ASP A 52 -14.68 10.46 -16.28
N PRO A 53 -15.12 11.67 -16.70
CA PRO A 53 -16.53 12.05 -16.74
C PRO A 53 -17.31 11.32 -17.84
N THR A 54 -16.66 10.60 -18.75
CA THR A 54 -17.34 9.79 -19.78
C THR A 54 -17.89 8.48 -19.21
N LYS A 55 -17.41 8.04 -18.05
CA LYS A 55 -17.95 6.85 -17.36
C LYS A 55 -19.25 7.21 -16.64
N SER A 56 -20.23 6.31 -16.72
CA SER A 56 -21.53 6.47 -16.05
C SER A 56 -21.41 6.74 -14.55
N LEU A 57 -22.39 7.44 -13.97
CA LEU A 57 -22.46 7.68 -12.53
C LEU A 57 -22.42 6.37 -11.72
N ARG A 58 -23.10 5.33 -12.23
CA ARG A 58 -23.12 3.99 -11.63
C ARG A 58 -21.76 3.32 -11.58
N HIS A 59 -20.85 3.65 -12.50
CA HIS A 59 -19.47 3.15 -12.46
C HIS A 59 -18.75 3.76 -11.25
N TRP A 60 -18.79 5.08 -11.12
CA TRP A 60 -18.12 5.80 -10.04
C TRP A 60 -18.67 5.48 -8.64
N LEU A 61 -19.98 5.30 -8.51
CA LEU A 61 -20.59 4.83 -7.26
C LEU A 61 -20.05 3.45 -6.84
N ARG A 62 -19.90 2.52 -7.80
CA ARG A 62 -19.29 1.21 -7.54
C ARG A 62 -17.81 1.33 -7.20
N THR A 63 -17.09 2.21 -7.87
CA THR A 63 -15.66 2.47 -7.58
C THR A 63 -15.47 3.04 -6.17
N ALA A 64 -16.30 4.00 -5.75
CA ALA A 64 -16.26 4.57 -4.41
C ALA A 64 -16.57 3.51 -3.34
N GLU A 65 -17.62 2.71 -3.55
CA GLU A 65 -17.98 1.65 -2.61
C GLU A 65 -16.92 0.54 -2.53
N LYS A 66 -16.31 0.19 -3.67
CA LYS A 66 -15.18 -0.74 -3.71
C LYS A 66 -13.99 -0.19 -2.91
N ALA A 67 -13.63 1.07 -3.14
CA ALA A 67 -12.54 1.73 -2.42
C ALA A 67 -12.80 1.76 -0.90
N ARG A 68 -14.03 2.06 -0.47
CA ARG A 68 -14.40 1.99 0.96
C ARG A 68 -14.22 0.59 1.54
N LYS A 69 -14.66 -0.45 0.84
CA LYS A 69 -14.49 -1.86 1.26
C LYS A 69 -13.02 -2.28 1.30
N ASP A 70 -12.24 -1.85 0.32
CA ASP A 70 -10.80 -2.11 0.27
C ASP A 70 -10.09 -1.40 1.44
N GLY A 71 -10.49 -0.16 1.76
CA GLY A 71 -10.03 0.58 2.93
C GLY A 71 -10.30 -0.16 4.25
N ASN A 72 -11.52 -0.66 4.44
CA ASN A 72 -11.87 -1.48 5.61
C ASN A 72 -11.00 -2.73 5.69
N ARG A 73 -10.85 -3.46 4.58
CA ARG A 73 -9.98 -4.65 4.54
C ARG A 73 -8.55 -4.29 4.92
N HIS A 74 -8.00 -3.19 4.42
CA HIS A 74 -6.63 -2.79 4.78
C HIS A 74 -6.51 -2.36 6.25
N ALA A 75 -7.53 -1.71 6.81
CA ALA A 75 -7.57 -1.34 8.23
C ALA A 75 -7.61 -2.59 9.13
N GLU A 76 -8.38 -3.61 8.76
CA GLU A 76 -8.43 -4.92 9.46
C GLU A 76 -7.06 -5.62 9.47
N HIS A 77 -6.30 -5.51 8.37
CA HIS A 77 -4.94 -6.05 8.26
C HIS A 77 -3.85 -5.12 8.85
N GLN A 78 -4.23 -4.07 9.57
CA GLN A 78 -3.32 -3.06 10.15
C GLN A 78 -2.39 -2.41 9.11
N ASN A 79 -2.78 -2.41 7.83
CA ASN A 79 -2.06 -1.70 6.77
C ASN A 79 -2.62 -0.29 6.64
N HIS A 80 -2.25 0.56 7.60
CA HIS A 80 -2.77 1.93 7.73
C HIS A 80 -2.51 2.79 6.48
N GLY A 81 -1.37 2.59 5.81
CA GLY A 81 -1.00 3.34 4.61
C GLY A 81 -1.95 3.04 3.45
N SER A 82 -2.14 1.76 3.13
CA SER A 82 -3.08 1.36 2.08
C SER A 82 -4.54 1.68 2.44
N ALA A 83 -4.92 1.54 3.71
CA ALA A 83 -6.25 1.91 4.18
C ALA A 83 -6.53 3.40 3.93
N PHE A 84 -5.59 4.28 4.27
CA PHE A 84 -5.71 5.71 4.06
C PHE A 84 -5.88 6.07 2.58
N VAL A 85 -5.12 5.43 1.68
CA VAL A 85 -5.21 5.67 0.23
C VAL A 85 -6.61 5.35 -0.29
N GLU A 86 -7.14 4.18 0.07
CA GLU A 86 -8.44 3.73 -0.42
C GLU A 86 -9.62 4.52 0.19
N TYR A 87 -9.52 4.91 1.47
CA TYR A 87 -10.51 5.82 2.05
C TYR A 87 -10.45 7.23 1.43
N ALA A 88 -9.24 7.76 1.20
CA ALA A 88 -9.07 9.06 0.55
C ALA A 88 -9.63 9.03 -0.88
N ARG A 89 -9.40 7.94 -1.62
CA ARG A 89 -9.98 7.71 -2.94
C ARG A 89 -11.51 7.74 -2.89
N ALA A 90 -12.11 7.01 -1.96
CA ALA A 90 -13.56 6.99 -1.80
C ALA A 90 -14.12 8.40 -1.48
N ALA A 91 -13.48 9.14 -0.58
CA ALA A 91 -13.86 10.49 -0.21
C ALA A 91 -13.77 11.47 -1.39
N LEU A 92 -12.68 11.43 -2.18
CA LEU A 92 -12.52 12.27 -3.37
C LEU A 92 -13.64 12.01 -4.37
N ILE A 93 -13.96 10.74 -4.64
CA ILE A 93 -15.05 10.40 -5.56
C ILE A 93 -16.38 10.96 -5.01
N ILE A 94 -16.69 10.73 -3.74
CA ILE A 94 -17.99 11.10 -3.14
C ILE A 94 -18.20 12.61 -3.06
N PHE A 95 -17.22 13.35 -2.57
CA PHE A 95 -17.38 14.77 -2.25
C PHE A 95 -16.94 15.70 -3.38
N GLU A 96 -15.92 15.31 -4.15
CA GLU A 96 -15.35 16.19 -5.16
C GLU A 96 -15.88 15.86 -6.54
N LYS A 97 -15.92 14.57 -6.91
CA LYS A 97 -16.19 14.17 -8.30
C LYS A 97 -17.66 13.92 -8.59
N LEU A 98 -18.37 13.16 -7.76
CA LEU A 98 -19.77 12.83 -7.99
C LEU A 98 -20.67 14.07 -8.14
N PRO A 99 -20.57 15.12 -7.31
CA PRO A 99 -21.40 16.31 -7.46
C PRO A 99 -21.19 17.07 -8.79
N THR A 100 -20.03 16.89 -9.44
CA THR A 100 -19.72 17.50 -10.75
C THR A 100 -20.27 16.71 -11.93
N HIS A 101 -20.77 15.49 -11.72
CA HIS A 101 -21.22 14.61 -12.79
C HIS A 101 -22.62 15.01 -13.30
N GLN A 102 -22.79 15.07 -14.62
CA GLN A 102 -24.04 15.50 -15.27
C GLN A 102 -25.28 14.71 -14.84
N GLU A 103 -25.13 13.41 -14.60
CA GLU A 103 -26.23 12.53 -14.19
C GLU A 103 -26.52 12.56 -12.68
N TYR A 104 -25.70 13.24 -11.87
CA TYR A 104 -25.83 13.26 -10.41
C TYR A 104 -27.17 13.86 -9.93
N PRO A 105 -27.60 15.05 -10.40
CA PRO A 105 -28.89 15.61 -9.98
C PRO A 105 -30.10 14.88 -10.58
N THR A 106 -29.94 14.16 -11.69
CA THR A 106 -31.05 13.54 -12.43
C THR A 106 -31.31 12.08 -12.04
N LEU A 107 -30.26 11.30 -11.76
CA LEU A 107 -30.39 9.88 -11.40
C LEU A 107 -30.59 9.64 -9.91
N LEU A 108 -30.07 10.50 -9.03
CA LEU A 108 -30.15 10.31 -7.59
C LEU A 108 -31.27 11.15 -6.98
N ARG A 109 -32.13 10.50 -6.20
CA ARG A 109 -33.12 11.18 -5.34
C ARG A 109 -32.43 11.88 -4.17
N VAL A 110 -33.12 12.84 -3.56
CA VAL A 110 -32.65 13.56 -2.37
C VAL A 110 -32.18 12.57 -1.28
N ASP A 111 -33.00 11.58 -0.96
CA ASP A 111 -32.68 10.56 0.06
C ASP A 111 -31.43 9.75 -0.29
N GLN A 112 -31.22 9.44 -1.57
CA GLN A 112 -30.06 8.67 -2.02
C GLN A 112 -28.77 9.50 -1.90
N ARG A 113 -28.84 10.81 -2.18
CA ARG A 113 -27.72 11.73 -1.98
C ARG A 113 -27.40 11.88 -0.51
N GLN A 114 -28.40 12.05 0.34
CA GLN A 114 -28.22 12.13 1.79
C GLN A 114 -27.59 10.84 2.35
N ASN A 115 -28.04 9.67 1.90
CA ASN A 115 -27.42 8.40 2.30
C ASN A 115 -25.96 8.28 1.82
N LEU A 116 -25.65 8.79 0.63
CA LEU A 116 -24.28 8.82 0.12
C LEU A 116 -23.39 9.74 0.96
N GLU A 117 -23.90 10.91 1.34
CA GLU A 117 -23.21 11.86 2.21
C GLU A 117 -22.95 11.27 3.60
N LEU A 118 -23.94 10.60 4.21
CA LEU A 118 -23.79 9.91 5.49
C LEU A 118 -22.69 8.84 5.43
N ASN A 119 -22.71 7.98 4.40
CA ASN A 119 -21.64 6.99 4.19
C ASN A 119 -20.28 7.68 3.92
N GLY A 120 -20.28 8.84 3.28
CA GLY A 120 -19.11 9.67 3.09
C GLY A 120 -18.53 10.20 4.42
N GLN A 121 -19.38 10.56 5.38
CA GLN A 121 -18.95 11.01 6.70
C GLN A 121 -18.22 9.91 7.47
N ASP A 122 -18.69 8.67 7.40
CA ASP A 122 -18.00 7.52 8.00
C ASP A 122 -16.58 7.36 7.45
N ILE A 123 -16.38 7.57 6.15
CA ILE A 123 -15.06 7.55 5.51
C ILE A 123 -14.17 8.67 6.05
N LEU A 124 -14.70 9.88 6.22
CA LEU A 124 -13.95 11.00 6.80
C LEU A 124 -13.55 10.73 8.25
N GLN A 125 -14.42 10.06 9.02
CA GLN A 125 -14.11 9.61 10.37
C GLN A 125 -12.96 8.59 10.38
N SER A 126 -12.99 7.58 9.51
CA SER A 126 -11.87 6.62 9.36
C SER A 126 -10.56 7.32 8.99
N LEU A 127 -10.60 8.29 8.07
CA LEU A 127 -9.42 9.09 7.71
C LEU A 127 -8.88 9.90 8.90
N SER A 128 -9.77 10.46 9.73
CA SER A 128 -9.39 11.20 10.94
C SER A 128 -8.63 10.31 11.93
N GLN A 129 -9.08 9.06 12.09
CA GLN A 129 -8.46 8.07 12.98
C GLN A 129 -7.10 7.56 12.47
N LEU A 130 -6.93 7.41 11.16
CA LEU A 130 -5.68 6.91 10.56
C LEU A 130 -4.56 7.96 10.52
N LYS A 131 -4.88 9.25 10.41
CA LYS A 131 -3.90 10.34 10.37
C LYS A 131 -2.90 10.35 11.53
N PRO A 132 -3.31 10.28 12.81
CA PRO A 132 -2.36 10.25 13.93
C PRO A 132 -1.48 9.00 13.91
N ILE A 133 -2.05 7.83 13.58
CA ILE A 133 -1.31 6.56 13.51
C ILE A 133 -0.16 6.66 12.49
N LEU A 134 -0.47 7.11 11.28
CA LEU A 134 0.54 7.29 10.22
C LEU A 134 1.61 8.32 10.58
N LYS A 135 1.23 9.42 11.27
CA LYS A 135 2.20 10.40 11.76
C LYS A 135 3.14 9.79 12.79
N ASP A 136 2.63 8.97 13.68
CA ASP A 136 3.41 8.38 14.76
C ASP A 136 4.35 7.27 14.25
N GLU A 137 3.89 6.42 13.32
CA GLU A 137 4.76 5.46 12.60
C GLU A 137 5.93 6.17 11.91
N TYR A 138 5.65 7.30 11.25
CA TYR A 138 6.67 8.09 10.59
C TYR A 138 7.68 8.72 11.57
N LYS A 139 7.22 9.24 12.71
CA LYS A 139 8.08 9.77 13.78
C LYS A 139 8.97 8.68 14.39
N GLN A 140 8.42 7.49 14.65
CA GLN A 140 9.18 6.37 15.20
C GLN A 140 10.30 5.93 14.25
N TRP A 141 10.01 5.91 12.94
CA TRP A 141 11.04 5.65 11.94
C TRP A 141 12.14 6.72 11.91
N LEU A 142 11.79 8.00 12.04
CA LEU A 142 12.77 9.09 12.16
C LEU A 142 13.67 8.92 13.40
N ALA A 143 13.08 8.60 14.55
CA ALA A 143 13.82 8.38 15.80
C ALA A 143 14.79 7.18 15.72
N THR A 144 14.38 6.12 15.01
CA THR A 144 15.25 4.95 14.77
C THR A 144 16.45 5.33 13.91
N ARG A 145 16.30 6.26 12.96
CA ARG A 145 17.43 6.74 12.12
C ARG A 145 18.33 7.72 12.85
N SER A 146 17.79 8.62 13.67
CA SER A 146 18.62 9.57 14.43
C SER A 146 19.48 8.84 15.47
N THR A 147 18.93 7.84 16.15
CA THR A 147 19.67 7.00 17.11
C THR A 147 20.73 6.12 16.44
N ALA A 148 20.47 5.61 15.23
CA ALA A 148 21.47 4.87 14.46
C ALA A 148 22.64 5.75 14.00
N ALA A 149 22.36 6.99 13.58
CA ALA A 149 23.40 7.94 13.18
C ALA A 149 24.31 8.37 14.34
N ASP A 150 23.76 8.48 15.56
CA ASP A 150 24.52 8.86 16.76
C ASP A 150 25.47 7.74 17.23
N ARG A 151 25.05 6.47 17.10
CA ARG A 151 25.91 5.30 17.41
C ARG A 151 27.09 5.12 16.46
N SER A 152 27.07 5.75 15.28
CA SER A 152 28.15 5.66 14.29
C SER A 152 29.23 6.74 14.42
N ARG A 153 29.20 7.55 15.49
CA ARG A 153 30.29 8.50 15.78
C ARG A 153 31.34 7.83 16.68
N PRO A 154 32.42 7.23 16.15
CA PRO A 154 33.50 6.73 16.98
C PRO A 154 34.09 7.91 17.76
N SER A 155 34.06 7.79 19.09
CA SER A 155 34.77 8.67 20.01
C SER A 155 36.24 8.73 19.60
N LYS A 156 36.65 9.85 19.01
CA LYS A 156 38.05 10.18 18.68
C LYS A 156 38.82 10.70 19.90
N ASN A 157 38.38 10.39 21.13
CA ASN A 157 39.00 10.85 22.36
C ASN A 157 39.31 9.67 23.28
N GLU A 158 40.33 8.87 22.95
CA GLU A 158 41.05 8.04 23.92
C GLU A 158 42.30 7.44 23.27
N ARG A 159 43.35 8.26 23.13
CA ARG A 159 44.75 7.85 23.02
C ARG A 159 45.68 9.07 23.04
N SER A 160 45.71 9.76 24.18
CA SER A 160 46.80 10.69 24.53
C SER A 160 47.01 10.70 26.03
N VAL A 161 47.34 9.53 26.58
CA VAL A 161 48.04 9.44 27.86
C VAL A 161 49.11 8.36 27.68
N ASP A 162 50.32 8.63 28.16
CA ASP A 162 51.45 7.71 28.30
C ASP A 162 52.26 7.31 27.06
N ARG A 163 52.98 8.28 26.47
CA ARG A 163 54.31 8.02 25.90
C ARG A 163 55.26 9.19 26.14
N LYS A 164 55.66 9.41 27.40
CA LYS A 164 56.91 10.13 27.67
C LYS A 164 57.53 9.70 28.99
N ARG A 165 58.23 8.56 28.96
CA ARG A 165 59.37 8.29 29.85
C ARG A 165 60.48 7.65 29.00
N ASN A 166 61.23 8.54 28.34
CA ASN A 166 62.52 8.29 27.70
C ASN A 166 63.56 8.43 28.84
N ALA A 167 64.25 7.37 29.24
CA ALA A 167 65.59 7.02 28.77
C ALA A 167 66.63 8.13 28.98
N ARG A 168 67.27 8.17 30.14
CA ARG A 168 68.72 7.97 30.37
C ARG A 168 69.10 8.34 31.80
#